data_AF-M6D2R0-F1
#
_entry.id   AF-M6D2R0-F1
#
_cell.length_a   1.000
_cell.length_b   1.000
_cell.length_c   1.000
_cell.angle_alpha   90.00
_cell.angle_beta   90.00
_cell.angle_gamma   90.00
#
_symmetry.space_group_name_H-M   'P 1'
#
loop_
_entity.id
_entity.type
_entity.pdbx_description
1 polymer ?
#
loop_
_entity_poly.entity_id
_entity_poly.type
_entity_poly.pdbx_seq_one_letter_code
_entity_poly.pdbx_strand_id
1 'polypeptide(L)'
;MFAIETLRISETIRKLNFRFLFPGCLTDKSQESGFVNLSNFKKKHNGFFLFLLFLSYFFISSTNCATYLQNRKNDLKDIFTAGVETPGYGAGLRIGPLAAGFVFQGGESSPGKRDLGKGYGLRGGYFGSYRSQQLIFGILGGDTFFPLGVETQTSETEESSEEISSEAAEELKNSENSKTPGDQVPEFLNERYNIKSQKLRYLSFYNIPVAERRKRKKEEFYRRFIEGQNFDRNDPAVQNALQALNKKKDGYPKSFLYQMEIYLGLYVGLRIGFNPVELLDFLVGLAGLDLLEDDTAD
;
A
#
# COMPACT_ATOMS: atom_id res chain seq x y z
N MET A 1 -64.67 -7.98 8.77
CA MET A 1 -63.44 -8.22 9.55
C MET A 1 -62.22 -7.82 8.72
N PHE A 2 -62.16 -6.54 8.31
CA PHE A 2 -61.10 -5.93 7.47
C PHE A 2 -61.31 -4.41 7.56
N ALA A 3 -60.92 -3.78 8.67
CA ALA A 3 -61.01 -2.31 8.80
C ALA A 3 -60.18 -1.71 9.95
N ILE A 4 -59.26 -2.44 10.60
CA ILE A 4 -58.55 -1.94 11.80
C ILE A 4 -57.02 -1.89 11.63
N GLU A 5 -56.46 -2.38 10.53
CA GLU A 5 -54.99 -2.50 10.40
C GLU A 5 -54.29 -1.40 9.58
N THR A 6 -55.01 -0.47 8.96
CA THR A 6 -54.39 0.58 8.12
C THR A 6 -54.03 1.87 8.86
N LEU A 7 -54.42 2.02 10.14
CA LEU A 7 -54.15 3.24 10.91
C LEU A 7 -52.86 3.21 11.73
N ARG A 8 -52.10 2.11 11.75
CA ARG A 8 -50.83 2.01 12.51
C ARG A 8 -49.57 2.32 11.72
N ILE A 9 -49.65 2.44 10.40
CA ILE A 9 -48.47 2.65 9.54
C ILE A 9 -48.23 4.14 9.25
N SER A 10 -49.24 5.01 9.42
CA SER A 10 -49.11 6.44 9.10
C SER A 10 -48.40 7.27 10.17
N GLU A 11 -48.31 6.82 11.43
CA GLU A 11 -47.63 7.57 12.50
C GLU A 11 -46.14 7.23 12.65
N THR A 12 -45.67 6.13 12.06
CA THR A 12 -44.25 5.74 12.15
C THR A 12 -43.36 6.52 11.16
N ILE A 13 -43.93 7.15 10.14
CA ILE A 13 -43.16 7.86 9.10
C ILE A 13 -42.94 9.36 9.45
N ARG A 14 -43.64 9.91 10.44
CA ARG A 14 -43.54 11.35 10.81
C ARG A 14 -42.41 11.70 11.79
N LYS A 15 -41.54 10.75 12.16
CA LYS A 15 -40.37 10.97 13.02
C LYS A 15 -39.03 10.60 12.38
N LEU A 16 -38.96 10.50 11.05
CA LEU A 16 -37.68 10.56 10.36
C LEU A 16 -37.27 12.02 10.15
N ASN A 17 -36.68 12.60 11.19
CA ASN A 17 -35.77 13.73 11.02
C ASN A 17 -34.57 13.22 10.22
N PHE A 18 -34.56 13.45 8.90
CA PHE A 18 -33.34 13.39 8.10
C PHE A 18 -32.45 14.55 8.55
N ARG A 19 -31.75 14.35 9.66
CA ARG A 19 -30.58 15.15 9.99
C ARG A 19 -29.51 14.67 9.02
N PHE A 20 -29.22 15.47 8.00
CA PHE A 20 -27.95 15.40 7.29
C PHE A 20 -26.85 15.59 8.33
N LEU A 21 -26.39 14.49 8.90
CA LEU A 21 -25.12 14.43 9.60
C LEU A 21 -24.07 14.56 8.51
N PHE A 22 -23.53 15.77 8.38
CA PHE A 22 -22.18 15.92 7.87
C PHE A 22 -21.30 14.95 8.67
N PRO A 23 -20.45 14.13 8.01
CA PRO A 23 -19.57 13.22 8.71
C PRO A 23 -18.49 14.05 9.39
N GLY A 24 -18.76 14.47 10.63
CA GLY A 24 -17.73 14.91 11.55
C GLY A 24 -16.93 13.69 11.97
N CYS A 25 -15.61 13.74 11.77
CA CYS A 25 -14.62 12.74 12.16
C CYS A 25 -15.07 11.93 13.39
N LEU A 26 -15.48 10.69 13.15
CA LEU A 26 -15.82 9.74 14.20
C LEU A 26 -14.51 9.27 14.83
N THR A 27 -14.36 9.61 16.10
CA THR A 27 -13.29 9.13 16.99
C THR A 27 -13.41 7.63 17.19
N ASP A 28 -12.29 6.95 17.04
CA ASP A 28 -12.13 5.52 17.27
C ASP A 28 -12.42 5.15 18.75
N LYS A 29 -13.11 4.03 18.92
CA LYS A 29 -13.50 3.47 20.23
C LYS A 29 -12.36 2.61 20.75
N SER A 30 -11.41 3.23 21.45
CA SER A 30 -10.46 2.52 22.29
C SER A 30 -9.92 3.45 23.38
N GLN A 31 -10.66 3.57 24.48
CA GLN A 31 -10.04 3.99 25.74
C GLN A 31 -10.77 3.38 26.92
N GLU A 32 -10.03 2.51 27.61
CA GLU A 32 -10.38 1.98 28.92
C GLU A 32 -10.70 3.10 29.91
N SER A 33 -11.68 2.81 30.75
CA SER A 33 -12.23 3.66 31.79
C SER A 33 -11.20 4.05 32.86
N GLY A 34 -10.59 5.23 32.72
CA GLY A 34 -9.92 5.94 33.81
C GLY A 34 -10.87 6.91 34.51
N PHE A 35 -11.44 6.50 35.64
CA PHE A 35 -12.31 7.35 36.46
C PHE A 35 -11.46 8.39 37.22
N VAL A 36 -11.35 9.62 36.70
CA VAL A 36 -10.68 10.72 37.40
C VAL A 36 -11.68 11.38 38.36
N ASN A 37 -11.49 11.13 39.66
CA ASN A 37 -12.21 11.81 40.73
C ASN A 37 -11.64 13.22 40.93
N LEU A 38 -12.34 14.24 40.41
CA LEU A 38 -11.98 15.66 40.61
C LEU A 38 -12.85 16.25 41.73
N SER A 39 -12.42 16.10 42.99
CA SER A 39 -13.00 16.83 44.10
C SER A 39 -12.05 17.92 44.60
N ASN A 40 -12.60 19.14 44.69
CA ASN A 40 -12.06 20.36 45.32
C ASN A 40 -10.93 21.12 44.61
N PHE A 41 -11.31 22.00 43.67
CA PHE A 41 -10.54 23.21 43.37
C PHE A 41 -11.41 24.47 43.44
N LYS A 42 -11.01 25.39 44.32
CA LYS A 42 -11.66 26.68 44.61
C LYS A 42 -11.66 27.59 43.37
N LYS A 43 -12.84 28.18 43.10
CA LYS A 43 -13.14 29.28 42.16
C LYS A 43 -12.14 30.44 42.32
N LYS A 44 -11.30 30.71 41.30
CA LYS A 44 -11.13 32.06 40.69
C LYS A 44 -10.19 32.14 39.45
N HIS A 45 -10.03 31.10 38.62
CA HIS A 45 -9.33 31.24 37.32
C HIS A 45 -9.76 30.21 36.25
N ASN A 46 -11.04 29.80 36.24
CA ASN A 46 -11.50 28.63 35.47
C ASN A 46 -11.79 28.87 33.98
N GLY A 47 -11.86 30.13 33.52
CA GLY A 47 -12.17 30.43 32.11
C GLY A 47 -11.00 30.12 31.17
N PHE A 48 -9.77 30.46 31.58
CA PHE A 48 -8.58 30.27 30.76
C PHE A 48 -8.21 28.79 30.59
N PHE A 49 -8.36 27.99 31.65
CA PHE A 49 -8.09 26.55 31.61
C PHE A 49 -9.11 25.78 30.75
N LEU A 50 -10.40 26.12 30.85
CA LEU A 50 -11.43 25.54 29.97
C LEU A 50 -11.25 25.95 28.51
N PHE A 51 -10.82 27.18 28.25
CA PHE A 51 -10.47 27.63 26.90
C PHE A 51 -9.27 26.86 26.34
N LEU A 52 -8.22 26.61 27.14
CA LEU A 52 -7.07 25.80 26.72
C LEU A 52 -7.45 24.33 26.46
N LEU A 53 -8.32 23.72 27.27
CA LEU A 53 -8.83 22.37 27.03
C LEU A 53 -9.69 22.28 25.76
N PHE A 54 -10.50 23.30 25.50
CA PHE A 54 -11.27 23.39 24.27
C PHE A 54 -10.36 23.58 23.05
N LEU A 55 -9.33 24.43 23.17
CA LEU A 55 -8.33 24.63 22.14
C LEU A 55 -7.58 23.32 21.86
N SER A 56 -7.12 22.61 22.89
CA SER A 56 -6.41 21.34 22.72
C SER A 56 -7.30 20.26 22.10
N TYR A 57 -8.58 20.18 22.48
CA TYR A 57 -9.54 19.25 21.87
C TYR A 57 -9.81 19.59 20.40
N PHE A 58 -9.93 20.88 20.07
CA PHE A 58 -10.10 21.34 18.70
C PHE A 58 -8.85 21.05 17.85
N PHE A 59 -7.65 21.28 18.39
CA PHE A 59 -6.38 20.94 17.73
C PHE A 59 -6.25 19.44 17.48
N ILE A 60 -6.53 18.58 18.48
CA ILE A 60 -6.49 17.11 18.32
C ILE A 60 -7.54 16.62 17.30
N SER A 61 -8.73 17.20 17.29
CA SER A 61 -9.77 16.85 16.31
C SER A 61 -9.38 17.29 14.89
N SER A 62 -8.65 18.41 14.75
CA SER A 62 -8.20 18.92 13.46
C SER A 62 -7.01 18.14 12.87
N THR A 63 -6.12 17.60 13.71
CA THR A 63 -4.98 16.79 13.24
C THR A 63 -5.43 15.46 12.65
N ASN A 64 -6.43 14.81 13.26
CA ASN A 64 -7.00 13.56 12.74
C ASN A 64 -7.78 13.77 11.44
N CYS A 65 -8.32 14.99 11.22
CA CYS A 65 -9.00 15.33 9.99
C CYS A 65 -8.02 15.53 8.82
N ALA A 66 -6.84 16.09 9.09
CA ALA A 66 -5.80 16.28 8.08
C ALA A 66 -5.23 14.95 7.56
N THR A 67 -4.92 14.01 8.47
CA THR A 67 -4.46 12.67 8.10
C THR A 67 -5.56 11.89 7.39
N TYR A 68 -6.80 11.94 7.90
CA TYR A 68 -7.95 11.32 7.25
C TYR A 68 -8.15 11.82 5.80
N LEU A 69 -8.14 13.13 5.58
CA LEU A 69 -8.33 13.68 4.23
C LEU A 69 -7.16 13.34 3.29
N GLN A 70 -5.94 13.25 3.82
CA GLN A 70 -4.76 12.82 3.09
C GLN A 70 -4.87 11.36 2.64
N ASN A 71 -5.30 10.46 3.54
CA ASN A 71 -5.57 9.07 3.24
C ASN A 71 -6.65 8.92 2.17
N ARG A 72 -7.79 9.61 2.32
CA ARG A 72 -8.87 9.57 1.32
C ARG A 72 -8.43 10.11 -0.05
N LYS A 73 -7.54 11.10 -0.07
CA LYS A 73 -6.93 11.59 -1.31
C LYS A 73 -5.98 10.54 -1.92
N ASN A 74 -5.31 9.75 -1.10
CA ASN A 74 -4.42 8.68 -1.54
C ASN A 74 -5.22 7.51 -2.13
N ASP A 75 -6.29 7.03 -1.51
CA ASP A 75 -7.14 5.98 -2.09
C ASP A 75 -7.75 6.45 -3.42
N LEU A 76 -8.21 7.71 -3.48
CA LEU A 76 -8.79 8.26 -4.70
C LEU A 76 -7.81 8.18 -5.89
N LYS A 77 -6.51 8.34 -5.63
CA LYS A 77 -5.46 8.20 -6.65
C LYS A 77 -5.17 6.74 -7.00
N ASP A 78 -5.46 5.80 -6.11
CA ASP A 78 -5.27 4.37 -6.34
C ASP A 78 -6.40 3.74 -7.18
N ILE A 79 -7.58 4.37 -7.22
CA ILE A 79 -8.72 3.91 -8.01
C ILE A 79 -8.43 3.90 -9.51
N PHE A 80 -7.79 4.95 -10.03
CA PHE A 80 -7.59 5.13 -11.46
C PHE A 80 -6.12 5.01 -11.85
N THR A 81 -5.90 4.47 -13.03
CA THR A 81 -4.59 4.44 -13.68
C THR A 81 -4.73 5.08 -15.05
N ALA A 82 -3.87 6.05 -15.34
CA ALA A 82 -3.82 6.73 -16.62
C ALA A 82 -2.36 7.08 -16.90
N GLY A 83 -1.78 6.51 -17.96
CA GLY A 83 -0.36 6.62 -18.24
C GLY A 83 -0.06 6.69 -19.72
N VAL A 84 0.94 7.50 -20.06
CA VAL A 84 1.55 7.52 -21.39
C VAL A 84 2.95 6.97 -21.26
N GLU A 85 3.27 5.92 -22.01
CA GLU A 85 4.48 5.11 -21.83
C GLU A 85 5.27 5.02 -23.13
N THR A 86 6.60 5.17 -23.06
CA THR A 86 7.50 5.13 -24.23
C THR A 86 8.81 4.35 -23.94
N PRO A 87 9.29 3.53 -24.88
CA PRO A 87 8.58 3.00 -26.06
C PRO A 87 7.54 1.93 -25.65
N GLY A 88 6.48 1.81 -26.44
CA GLY A 88 5.34 0.94 -26.14
C GLY A 88 4.62 0.42 -27.37
N TYR A 89 4.53 -0.91 -27.49
CA TYR A 89 3.93 -1.59 -28.65
C TYR A 89 2.93 -2.67 -28.24
N GLY A 90 1.91 -2.82 -29.07
CA GLY A 90 0.92 -3.87 -29.00
C GLY A 90 -0.31 -3.52 -28.18
N ALA A 91 -1.11 -4.54 -27.85
CA ALA A 91 -2.39 -4.39 -27.19
C ALA A 91 -2.57 -5.51 -26.16
N GLY A 92 -3.07 -5.16 -24.99
CA GLY A 92 -3.29 -6.12 -23.91
C GLY A 92 -4.37 -5.68 -22.94
N LEU A 93 -4.97 -6.68 -22.31
CA LEU A 93 -5.90 -6.52 -21.20
C LEU A 93 -5.32 -7.24 -19.99
N ARG A 94 -5.46 -6.64 -18.81
CA ARG A 94 -5.10 -7.23 -17.54
C ARG A 94 -6.28 -7.14 -16.57
N ILE A 95 -6.51 -8.22 -15.85
CA ILE A 95 -7.45 -8.31 -14.73
C ILE A 95 -6.70 -9.03 -13.61
N GLY A 96 -6.17 -8.23 -12.67
CA GLY A 96 -5.36 -8.74 -11.59
C GLY A 96 -4.09 -9.45 -12.07
N PRO A 97 -3.80 -10.68 -11.59
CA PRO A 97 -2.64 -11.46 -12.02
C PRO A 97 -2.79 -12.06 -13.43
N LEU A 98 -3.98 -11.99 -14.03
CA LEU A 98 -4.25 -12.51 -15.37
C LEU A 98 -4.08 -11.38 -16.38
N ALA A 99 -3.09 -11.54 -17.26
CA ALA A 99 -2.87 -10.65 -18.39
C ALA A 99 -2.98 -11.44 -19.69
N ALA A 100 -3.57 -10.83 -20.71
CA ALA A 100 -3.71 -11.41 -22.03
C ALA A 100 -3.43 -10.37 -23.12
N GLY A 101 -2.68 -10.76 -24.16
CA GLY A 101 -2.43 -9.94 -25.34
C GLY A 101 -1.01 -10.05 -25.88
N PHE A 102 -0.61 -9.04 -26.64
CA PHE A 102 0.74 -8.89 -27.15
C PHE A 102 1.20 -7.49 -26.80
N VAL A 103 1.98 -7.37 -25.73
CA VAL A 103 2.47 -6.07 -25.24
C VAL A 103 3.98 -6.14 -25.08
N PHE A 104 4.67 -5.18 -25.69
CA PHE A 104 6.10 -4.99 -25.58
C PHE A 104 6.35 -3.54 -25.16
N GLN A 105 6.64 -3.37 -23.88
CA GLN A 105 6.91 -2.07 -23.29
C GLN A 105 8.26 -2.11 -22.58
N GLY A 106 9.12 -1.15 -22.93
CA GLY A 106 10.46 -1.04 -22.39
C GLY A 106 11.50 -1.87 -23.14
N GLY A 107 12.61 -2.17 -22.47
CA GLY A 107 13.75 -2.86 -23.06
C GLY A 107 15.10 -2.34 -22.56
N GLU A 108 16.15 -2.79 -23.23
CA GLU A 108 17.53 -2.39 -22.97
C GLU A 108 18.06 -1.63 -24.19
N SER A 109 18.63 -0.44 -23.97
CA SER A 109 19.29 0.36 -25.01
C SER A 109 20.67 -0.24 -25.36
N SER A 110 21.28 -0.92 -24.39
CA SER A 110 22.52 -1.67 -24.50
C SER A 110 22.49 -2.81 -23.49
N PRO A 111 23.20 -3.94 -23.72
CA PRO A 111 23.25 -5.04 -22.77
C PRO A 111 23.58 -4.55 -21.35
N GLY A 112 22.67 -4.78 -20.39
CA GLY A 112 22.82 -4.34 -19.00
C GLY A 112 22.40 -2.89 -18.71
N LYS A 113 22.15 -2.07 -19.74
CA LYS A 113 21.53 -0.74 -19.62
C LYS A 113 20.04 -0.82 -19.89
N ARG A 114 19.31 -1.12 -18.82
CA ARG A 114 17.86 -1.00 -18.82
C ARG A 114 17.57 0.49 -18.73
N ASP A 115 17.31 1.17 -19.84
CA ASP A 115 17.04 2.62 -19.86
C ASP A 115 15.65 2.95 -20.43
N LEU A 116 15.01 1.96 -21.07
CA LEU A 116 13.73 2.10 -21.76
C LEU A 116 12.55 1.69 -20.88
N GLY A 117 11.36 2.16 -21.26
CA GLY A 117 10.11 1.91 -20.54
C GLY A 117 9.83 2.99 -19.51
N LYS A 118 9.94 4.25 -19.93
CA LYS A 118 9.57 5.39 -19.08
C LYS A 118 8.12 5.74 -19.35
N GLY A 119 7.39 6.05 -18.30
CA GLY A 119 6.01 6.50 -18.37
C GLY A 119 5.82 7.80 -17.63
N TYR A 120 4.78 8.53 -17.99
CA TYR A 120 4.31 9.67 -17.23
C TYR A 120 2.81 9.54 -17.03
N GLY A 121 2.34 9.81 -15.81
CA GLY A 121 0.93 9.82 -15.47
C GLY A 121 0.65 9.31 -14.06
N LEU A 122 -0.57 8.83 -13.87
CA LEU A 122 -1.07 8.27 -12.62
C LEU A 122 -1.05 6.74 -12.68
N ARG A 123 -0.31 6.09 -11.80
CA ARG A 123 -0.30 4.63 -11.68
C ARG A 123 0.02 4.20 -10.25
N GLY A 124 -0.79 3.31 -9.67
CA GLY A 124 -0.60 2.82 -8.29
C GLY A 124 -0.46 3.95 -7.27
N GLY A 125 -1.27 5.01 -7.41
CA GLY A 125 -1.28 6.14 -6.47
C GLY A 125 -0.18 7.17 -6.65
N TYR A 126 0.81 6.88 -7.48
CA TYR A 126 1.89 7.79 -7.81
C TYR A 126 1.53 8.60 -9.07
N PHE A 127 1.68 9.92 -8.97
CA PHE A 127 1.51 10.84 -10.09
C PHE A 127 2.87 11.45 -10.45
N GLY A 128 3.36 11.17 -11.65
CA GLY A 128 4.63 11.71 -12.11
C GLY A 128 5.30 10.85 -13.17
N SER A 129 6.62 10.98 -13.28
CA SER A 129 7.43 10.10 -14.12
C SER A 129 7.71 8.80 -13.38
N TYR A 130 7.48 7.69 -14.05
CA TYR A 130 7.73 6.38 -13.50
C TYR A 130 8.38 5.51 -14.54
N ARG A 131 8.81 4.35 -14.08
CA ARG A 131 9.38 3.32 -14.92
C ARG A 131 8.47 2.13 -14.95
N SER A 132 8.14 1.68 -16.15
CA SER A 132 7.42 0.44 -16.35
C SER A 132 7.96 -0.34 -17.53
N GLN A 133 8.20 -1.64 -17.28
CA GLN A 133 8.54 -2.60 -18.32
C GLN A 133 7.54 -3.72 -18.24
N GLN A 134 6.83 -3.93 -19.35
CA GLN A 134 5.79 -4.93 -19.46
C GLN A 134 6.03 -5.76 -20.70
N LEU A 135 6.03 -7.07 -20.52
CA LEU A 135 6.08 -8.04 -21.60
C LEU A 135 4.88 -8.95 -21.43
N ILE A 136 4.00 -9.01 -22.44
CA ILE A 136 2.88 -9.95 -22.49
C ILE A 136 2.92 -10.63 -23.86
N PHE A 137 2.96 -11.96 -23.85
CA PHE A 137 2.85 -12.79 -25.05
C PHE A 137 1.79 -13.87 -24.81
N GLY A 138 0.62 -13.70 -25.41
CA GLY A 138 -0.54 -14.52 -25.11
C GLY A 138 -0.97 -14.27 -23.67
N ILE A 139 -0.76 -15.24 -22.78
CA ILE A 139 -1.08 -15.18 -21.34
C ILE A 139 0.16 -15.16 -20.43
N LEU A 140 1.35 -15.18 -21.03
CA LEU A 140 2.62 -15.27 -20.33
C LEU A 140 3.34 -13.93 -20.34
N GLY A 141 4.15 -13.68 -19.33
CA GLY A 141 5.01 -12.51 -19.30
C GLY A 141 5.27 -11.96 -17.90
N GLY A 142 5.49 -10.66 -17.82
CA GLY A 142 5.71 -9.96 -16.56
C GLY A 142 5.52 -8.45 -16.67
N ASP A 143 5.50 -7.81 -15.52
CA ASP A 143 5.35 -6.36 -15.38
C ASP A 143 6.26 -5.89 -14.24
N THR A 144 6.93 -4.78 -14.47
CA THR A 144 7.74 -4.09 -13.47
C THR A 144 7.27 -2.65 -13.39
N PHE A 145 7.17 -2.13 -12.18
CA PHE A 145 6.75 -0.77 -11.92
C PHE A 145 7.48 -0.18 -10.72
N PHE A 146 8.03 1.02 -10.89
CA PHE A 146 8.58 1.82 -9.80
C PHE A 146 8.58 3.32 -10.16
N PRO A 147 8.33 4.22 -9.19
CA PRO A 147 8.36 5.66 -9.42
C PRO A 147 9.79 6.16 -9.70
N LEU A 148 9.92 7.25 -10.47
CA LEU A 148 11.19 7.94 -10.73
C LEU A 148 11.19 9.30 -10.03
N GLY A 149 12.37 9.78 -9.62
CA GLY A 149 12.50 11.09 -8.96
C GLY A 149 11.97 11.12 -7.53
N VAL A 150 11.80 9.96 -6.90
CA VAL A 150 11.55 9.81 -5.46
C VAL A 150 12.86 9.43 -4.80
N GLU A 151 13.12 9.99 -3.62
CA GLU A 151 14.31 9.68 -2.82
C GLU A 151 14.35 8.19 -2.46
N THR A 152 15.39 7.53 -2.95
CA THR A 152 15.73 6.15 -2.65
C THR A 152 16.69 6.10 -1.47
N GLN A 153 16.54 5.11 -0.60
CA GLN A 153 17.38 4.94 0.60
C GLN A 153 18.87 4.73 0.27
N THR A 154 19.19 4.40 -0.98
CA THR A 154 20.53 4.08 -1.46
C THR A 154 21.28 5.22 -2.16
N SER A 155 20.69 6.41 -2.33
CA SER A 155 21.36 7.50 -3.06
C SER A 155 22.33 8.36 -2.24
N GLU A 156 22.27 8.35 -0.90
CA GLU A 156 23.15 9.20 -0.07
C GLU A 156 23.37 8.62 1.34
N THR A 157 24.05 7.48 1.52
CA THR A 157 24.76 7.20 2.78
C THR A 157 25.93 6.26 2.51
N GLU A 158 27.10 6.72 2.93
CA GLU A 158 28.39 6.07 2.89
C GLU A 158 28.39 4.72 3.63
N GLU A 159 29.36 3.90 3.24
CA GLU A 159 29.78 2.67 3.91
C GLU A 159 29.86 2.85 5.44
N SER A 160 28.97 2.20 6.19
CA SER A 160 29.26 1.89 7.60
C SER A 160 28.91 0.44 7.89
N SER A 161 29.96 -0.35 7.95
CA SER A 161 29.99 -1.70 8.49
C SER A 161 29.54 -1.72 9.94
N GLU A 162 28.46 -2.45 10.24
CA GLU A 162 28.22 -2.98 11.58
C GLU A 162 28.22 -4.51 11.54
N GLU A 163 28.99 -5.07 12.45
CA GLU A 163 29.37 -6.48 12.53
C GLU A 163 28.17 -7.36 12.91
N ILE A 164 27.69 -8.13 11.94
CA ILE A 164 26.76 -9.24 12.16
C ILE A 164 27.55 -10.54 11.90
N SER A 165 27.36 -11.54 12.76
CA SER A 165 28.12 -12.80 12.77
C SER A 165 28.25 -13.43 11.37
N SER A 166 29.48 -13.78 11.05
CA SER A 166 30.00 -13.99 9.69
C SER A 166 29.29 -15.09 8.91
N GLU A 167 28.73 -16.11 9.56
CA GLU A 167 28.23 -17.29 8.86
C GLU A 167 26.81 -17.13 8.27
N ALA A 168 25.93 -16.36 8.92
CA ALA A 168 24.56 -16.13 8.43
C ALA A 168 24.51 -14.97 7.41
N ALA A 169 25.34 -13.95 7.60
CA ALA A 169 25.45 -12.82 6.69
C ALA A 169 26.10 -13.21 5.35
N GLU A 170 27.03 -14.16 5.37
CA GLU A 170 27.75 -14.62 4.17
C GLU A 170 26.89 -15.55 3.29
N GLU A 171 26.01 -16.39 3.88
CA GLU A 171 24.99 -17.12 3.10
C GLU A 171 23.90 -16.21 2.48
N LEU A 172 23.52 -15.13 3.18
CA LEU A 172 22.57 -14.13 2.67
C LEU A 172 23.19 -13.28 1.54
N LYS A 173 24.43 -12.82 1.70
CA LYS A 173 25.19 -12.10 0.65
C LYS A 173 25.42 -12.95 -0.60
N ASN A 174 25.72 -14.24 -0.45
CA ASN A 174 25.87 -15.16 -1.57
C ASN A 174 24.54 -15.44 -2.31
N SER A 175 23.39 -15.25 -1.64
CA SER A 175 22.07 -15.34 -2.27
C SER A 175 21.70 -14.08 -3.05
N GLU A 176 22.21 -12.92 -2.65
CA GLU A 176 21.96 -11.61 -3.29
C GLU A 176 22.86 -11.37 -4.50
N ASN A 177 24.12 -11.83 -4.45
CA ASN A 177 25.12 -11.69 -5.52
C ASN A 177 24.81 -12.47 -6.83
N SER A 178 23.71 -13.23 -6.88
CA SER A 178 23.28 -13.95 -8.10
C SER A 178 22.40 -13.14 -9.04
N LYS A 179 21.97 -11.94 -8.64
CA LYS A 179 21.06 -11.09 -9.43
C LYS A 179 21.83 -9.90 -9.98
N THR A 180 21.74 -9.70 -11.30
CA THR A 180 22.26 -8.49 -11.94
C THR A 180 21.67 -7.23 -11.28
N PRO A 181 22.45 -6.15 -11.13
CA PRO A 181 22.09 -4.98 -10.31
C PRO A 181 20.83 -4.22 -10.76
N GLY A 182 20.24 -4.54 -11.92
CA GLY A 182 19.00 -3.95 -12.42
C GLY A 182 17.74 -4.80 -12.17
N ASP A 183 17.85 -5.87 -11.38
CA ASP A 183 16.77 -6.85 -11.20
C ASP A 183 15.97 -6.69 -9.89
N GLN A 184 16.40 -5.77 -9.02
CA GLN A 184 15.76 -5.47 -7.74
C GLN A 184 14.94 -4.18 -7.84
N VAL A 185 13.76 -4.17 -7.21
CA VAL A 185 12.95 -2.95 -7.09
C VAL A 185 13.63 -2.07 -6.04
N PRO A 186 13.95 -0.79 -6.33
CA PRO A 186 14.62 0.07 -5.36
C PRO A 186 13.75 0.27 -4.11
N GLU A 187 14.42 0.46 -2.98
CA GLU A 187 13.77 0.82 -1.71
C GLU A 187 13.70 2.34 -1.58
N PHE A 188 12.50 2.83 -1.37
CA PHE A 188 12.17 4.24 -1.20
C PHE A 188 12.12 4.60 0.29
N LEU A 189 12.37 5.86 0.63
CA LEU A 189 12.16 6.34 2.00
C LEU A 189 10.70 6.24 2.42
N ASN A 190 9.79 6.43 1.48
CA ASN A 190 8.36 6.35 1.70
C ASN A 190 7.85 4.89 1.55
N GLU A 191 7.24 4.37 2.62
CA GLU A 191 6.75 2.99 2.70
C GLU A 191 5.62 2.69 1.70
N ARG A 192 4.75 3.66 1.41
CA ARG A 192 3.67 3.50 0.42
C ARG A 192 4.22 3.19 -0.97
N TYR A 193 5.31 3.84 -1.38
CA TYR A 193 5.96 3.51 -2.65
C TYR A 193 6.65 2.15 -2.62
N ASN A 194 7.14 1.72 -1.46
CA ASN A 194 7.65 0.36 -1.29
C ASN A 194 6.54 -0.68 -1.40
N ILE A 195 5.33 -0.41 -0.93
CA ILE A 195 4.20 -1.34 -1.03
C ILE A 195 3.70 -1.43 -2.48
N LYS A 196 3.62 -0.29 -3.20
CA LYS A 196 3.00 -0.23 -4.54
C LYS A 196 3.97 -0.50 -5.70
N SER A 197 5.28 -0.29 -5.54
CA SER A 197 6.26 -0.70 -6.57
C SER A 197 6.37 -2.22 -6.61
N GLN A 198 6.66 -2.82 -7.75
CA GLN A 198 6.54 -4.27 -7.88
C GLN A 198 7.30 -4.82 -9.09
N LYS A 199 7.66 -6.09 -8.99
CA LYS A 199 8.19 -6.90 -10.08
C LYS A 199 7.44 -8.22 -10.12
N LEU A 200 6.60 -8.37 -11.13
CA LEU A 200 5.67 -9.46 -11.26
C LEU A 200 6.00 -10.31 -12.47
N ARG A 201 5.78 -11.62 -12.31
CA ARG A 201 5.76 -12.60 -13.39
C ARG A 201 4.38 -13.21 -13.44
N TYR A 202 3.67 -13.02 -14.55
CA TYR A 202 2.33 -13.58 -14.73
C TYR A 202 2.39 -15.10 -14.67
N LEU A 203 1.36 -15.70 -14.08
CA LEU A 203 1.23 -17.15 -13.90
C LEU A 203 2.40 -17.83 -13.15
N SER A 204 3.18 -17.07 -12.36
CA SER A 204 4.30 -17.60 -11.58
C SER A 204 3.89 -18.73 -10.62
N PHE A 205 2.62 -18.77 -10.21
CA PHE A 205 2.07 -19.80 -9.34
C PHE A 205 2.14 -21.22 -9.94
N TYR A 206 2.11 -21.37 -11.27
CA TYR A 206 2.18 -22.69 -11.91
C TYR A 206 3.60 -23.24 -12.00
N ASN A 207 4.64 -22.40 -12.05
CA ASN A 207 6.01 -22.86 -12.27
C ASN A 207 7.05 -22.08 -11.45
N ILE A 208 6.97 -22.22 -10.13
CA ILE A 208 8.01 -21.73 -9.23
C ILE A 208 9.20 -22.71 -9.26
N PRO A 209 10.42 -22.27 -9.63
CA PRO A 209 11.59 -23.14 -9.64
C PRO A 209 11.83 -23.73 -8.24
N VAL A 210 12.39 -24.95 -8.20
CA VAL A 210 12.60 -25.69 -6.94
C VAL A 210 13.47 -24.89 -5.97
N ALA A 211 14.45 -24.14 -6.48
CA ALA A 211 15.32 -23.27 -5.68
C ALA A 211 14.52 -22.20 -4.90
N GLU A 212 13.62 -21.47 -5.57
CA GLU A 212 12.76 -20.47 -4.91
C GLU A 212 11.80 -21.09 -3.91
N ARG A 213 11.23 -22.26 -4.22
CA ARG A 213 10.36 -22.99 -3.28
C ARG A 213 11.11 -23.41 -2.01
N ARG A 214 12.36 -23.91 -2.15
CA ARG A 214 13.22 -24.26 -1.01
C ARG A 214 13.57 -23.03 -0.17
N LYS A 215 13.90 -21.92 -0.84
CA LYS A 215 14.18 -20.64 -0.18
C LYS A 215 12.99 -20.14 0.64
N ARG A 216 11.79 -20.08 0.04
CA ARG A 216 10.55 -19.72 0.74
C ARG A 216 10.25 -20.62 1.94
N LYS A 217 10.40 -21.93 1.79
CA LYS A 217 10.21 -22.87 2.90
C LYS A 217 11.24 -22.68 4.03
N LYS A 218 12.51 -22.42 3.69
CA LYS A 218 13.58 -22.13 4.66
C LYS A 218 13.24 -20.84 5.44
N GLU A 219 12.79 -19.80 4.74
CA GLU A 219 12.39 -18.51 5.33
C GLU A 219 11.14 -18.62 6.22
N GLU A 220 10.06 -19.26 5.74
CA GLU A 220 8.86 -19.52 6.54
C GLU A 220 9.17 -20.37 7.79
N PHE A 221 10.06 -21.36 7.65
CA PHE A 221 10.55 -22.15 8.76
C PHE A 221 11.31 -21.29 9.78
N TYR A 222 12.26 -20.45 9.34
CA TYR A 222 12.98 -19.55 10.25
C TYR A 222 12.06 -18.56 10.94
N ARG A 223 11.09 -17.99 10.22
CA ARG A 223 10.10 -17.09 10.81
C ARG A 223 9.34 -17.78 11.95
N ARG A 224 8.78 -18.96 11.68
CA ARG A 224 8.07 -19.75 12.70
C ARG A 224 8.98 -20.20 13.83
N PHE A 225 10.25 -20.48 13.52
CA PHE A 225 11.24 -20.83 14.52
C PHE A 225 11.50 -19.65 15.47
N ILE A 226 11.70 -18.43 14.94
CA ILE A 226 11.88 -17.22 15.75
C ILE A 226 10.61 -16.90 16.55
N GLU A 227 9.43 -16.97 15.93
CA GLU A 227 8.14 -16.73 16.59
C GLU A 227 7.82 -17.76 17.70
N GLY A 228 8.25 -19.01 17.52
CA GLY A 228 8.00 -20.12 18.44
C GLY A 228 9.00 -20.23 19.59
N GLN A 229 10.16 -19.59 19.49
CA GLN A 229 11.10 -19.46 20.59
C GLN A 229 10.65 -18.32 21.51
N ASN A 230 10.70 -18.53 22.83
CA ASN A 230 10.41 -17.50 23.84
C ASN A 230 11.57 -16.50 23.94
N PHE A 231 12.00 -15.91 22.83
CA PHE A 231 12.88 -14.76 22.88
C PHE A 231 12.13 -13.58 23.52
N ASP A 232 12.86 -12.76 24.26
CA ASP A 232 12.30 -11.52 24.78
C ASP A 232 11.86 -10.68 23.58
N ARG A 233 10.55 -10.45 23.43
CA ARG A 233 9.98 -9.75 22.25
C ARG A 233 10.52 -8.32 22.09
N ASN A 234 11.17 -7.80 23.13
CA ASN A 234 11.80 -6.50 23.18
C ASN A 234 13.28 -6.52 22.73
N ASP A 235 13.85 -7.67 22.39
CA ASP A 235 15.21 -7.73 21.86
C ASP A 235 15.26 -7.06 20.46
N PRO A 236 16.03 -5.97 20.30
CA PRO A 236 16.12 -5.26 19.03
C PRO A 236 16.63 -6.14 17.89
N ALA A 237 17.46 -7.16 18.17
CA ALA A 237 17.97 -8.06 17.13
C ALA A 237 16.85 -8.93 16.53
N VAL A 238 15.92 -9.41 17.36
CA VAL A 238 14.78 -10.22 16.93
C VAL A 238 13.79 -9.36 16.17
N GLN A 239 13.53 -8.14 16.63
CA GLN A 239 12.66 -7.20 15.91
C GLN A 239 13.23 -6.82 14.54
N ASN A 240 14.53 -6.52 14.47
CA ASN A 240 15.20 -6.21 13.20
C ASN A 240 15.19 -7.41 12.24
N ALA A 241 15.40 -8.63 12.74
CA ALA A 241 15.31 -9.84 11.93
C ALA A 241 13.89 -10.10 11.42
N LEU A 242 12.87 -9.92 12.26
CA LEU A 242 11.46 -10.05 11.88
C LEU A 242 11.04 -8.96 10.89
N GLN A 243 11.50 -7.73 11.07
CA GLN A 243 11.28 -6.63 10.14
C GLN A 243 11.96 -6.91 8.79
N ALA A 244 13.21 -7.37 8.78
CA ALA A 244 13.91 -7.76 7.55
C ALA A 244 13.18 -8.89 6.81
N LEU A 245 12.63 -9.87 7.54
CA LEU A 245 11.82 -10.94 6.97
C LEU A 245 10.45 -10.45 6.45
N ASN A 246 9.82 -9.48 7.13
CA ASN A 246 8.54 -8.89 6.70
C ASN A 246 8.68 -7.91 5.54
N LYS A 247 9.84 -7.25 5.38
CA LYS A 247 10.14 -6.33 4.26
C LYS A 247 10.14 -7.02 2.89
N LYS A 248 10.12 -8.37 2.84
CA LYS A 248 10.13 -9.09 1.57
C LYS A 248 8.81 -8.95 0.80
N LYS A 249 8.94 -8.16 -0.24
CA LYS A 249 7.99 -7.77 -1.27
C LYS A 249 7.79 -8.81 -2.39
N ASP A 250 8.06 -10.08 -2.09
CA ASP A 250 7.93 -11.15 -3.09
C ASP A 250 6.45 -11.57 -3.19
N GLY A 251 5.68 -10.85 -4.01
CA GLY A 251 4.26 -11.14 -4.20
C GLY A 251 3.51 -10.10 -5.01
N TYR A 252 2.25 -10.39 -5.31
CA TYR A 252 1.33 -9.39 -5.85
C TYR A 252 0.87 -8.49 -4.70
N PRO A 253 1.02 -7.15 -4.78
CA PRO A 253 0.42 -6.27 -3.79
C PRO A 253 -1.10 -6.46 -3.79
N LYS A 254 -1.73 -6.36 -2.62
CA LYS A 254 -3.17 -6.63 -2.45
C LYS A 254 -4.01 -5.82 -3.45
N SER A 255 -3.66 -4.55 -3.63
CA SER A 255 -4.28 -3.63 -4.58
C SER A 255 -4.22 -4.13 -6.03
N PHE A 256 -3.12 -4.77 -6.44
CA PHE A 256 -2.94 -5.26 -7.80
C PHE A 256 -3.90 -6.39 -8.17
N LEU A 257 -4.32 -7.21 -7.21
CA LEU A 257 -5.11 -8.43 -7.48
C LEU A 257 -6.46 -8.18 -8.15
N TYR A 258 -7.01 -6.98 -7.97
CA TYR A 258 -8.34 -6.61 -8.50
C TYR A 258 -8.26 -5.53 -9.57
N GLN A 259 -7.06 -5.11 -9.94
CA GLN A 259 -6.87 -4.03 -10.89
C GLN A 259 -7.17 -4.49 -12.32
N MET A 260 -8.02 -3.74 -13.01
CA MET A 260 -8.26 -3.92 -14.44
C MET A 260 -7.46 -2.88 -15.21
N GLU A 261 -6.66 -3.29 -16.19
CA GLU A 261 -5.90 -2.38 -17.05
C GLU A 261 -6.04 -2.78 -18.51
N ILE A 262 -6.13 -1.77 -19.38
CA ILE A 262 -6.06 -1.89 -20.83
C ILE A 262 -4.82 -1.13 -21.28
N TYR A 263 -4.05 -1.76 -22.16
CA TYR A 263 -2.86 -1.19 -22.77
C TYR A 263 -2.98 -1.21 -24.29
N LEU A 264 -2.67 -0.10 -24.94
CA LEU A 264 -2.65 0.04 -26.40
C LEU A 264 -1.47 0.91 -26.82
N GLY A 265 -0.59 0.42 -27.70
CA GLY A 265 0.56 1.19 -28.18
C GLY A 265 1.05 0.76 -29.55
N LEU A 266 1.55 1.73 -30.33
CA LEU A 266 2.26 1.49 -31.60
C LEU A 266 3.68 2.09 -31.60
N TYR A 267 3.98 2.93 -30.62
CA TYR A 267 5.29 3.54 -30.34
C TYR A 267 5.20 4.27 -29.00
N VAL A 268 4.13 5.05 -28.86
CA VAL A 268 3.62 5.56 -27.60
C VAL A 268 2.51 4.61 -27.14
N GLY A 269 2.63 4.10 -25.92
CA GLY A 269 1.64 3.30 -25.24
C GLY A 269 0.71 4.16 -24.39
N LEU A 270 -0.58 3.91 -24.50
CA LEU A 270 -1.60 4.42 -23.60
C LEU A 270 -2.02 3.30 -22.66
N ARG A 271 -2.01 3.60 -21.36
CA ARG A 271 -2.47 2.71 -20.32
C ARG A 271 -3.62 3.35 -19.59
N ILE A 272 -4.73 2.63 -19.46
CA ILE A 272 -5.89 3.05 -18.70
C ILE A 272 -6.27 1.89 -17.79
N GLY A 273 -6.55 2.19 -16.53
CA GLY A 273 -6.95 1.18 -15.56
C GLY A 273 -7.88 1.69 -14.49
N PHE A 274 -8.55 0.74 -13.86
CA PHE A 274 -9.50 0.96 -12.79
C PHE A 274 -9.38 -0.14 -11.74
N ASN A 275 -9.42 0.25 -10.47
CA ASN A 275 -9.35 -0.65 -9.34
C ASN A 275 -10.64 -0.58 -8.50
N PRO A 276 -11.55 -1.55 -8.63
CA PRO A 276 -12.82 -1.54 -7.91
C PRO A 276 -12.65 -1.73 -6.40
N VAL A 277 -11.59 -2.39 -5.95
CA VAL A 277 -11.37 -2.63 -4.52
C VAL A 277 -10.88 -1.37 -3.82
N GLU A 278 -10.00 -0.60 -4.45
CA GLU A 278 -9.59 0.73 -3.96
C GLU A 278 -10.79 1.70 -3.94
N LEU A 279 -11.71 1.59 -4.91
CA LEU A 279 -12.95 2.37 -4.89
C LEU A 279 -13.84 1.98 -3.70
N LEU A 280 -13.92 0.67 -3.41
CA LEU A 280 -14.65 0.19 -2.25
C LEU A 280 -14.00 0.70 -0.96
N ASP A 281 -12.67 0.66 -0.86
CA ASP A 281 -11.93 1.16 0.31
C ASP A 281 -12.12 2.66 0.50
N PHE A 282 -12.09 3.45 -0.58
CA PHE A 282 -12.45 4.86 -0.54
C PHE A 282 -13.87 5.09 -0.02
N LEU A 283 -14.86 4.31 -0.49
CA LEU A 283 -16.26 4.45 -0.06
C LEU A 283 -16.49 4.01 1.39
N VAL A 284 -15.85 2.92 1.80
CA VAL A 284 -15.94 2.34 3.14
C VAL A 284 -15.17 3.19 4.15
N GLY A 285 -14.06 3.79 3.73
CA GLY A 285 -13.33 4.73 4.56
C GLY A 285 -13.98 6.10 4.69
N LEU A 286 -15.01 6.44 3.91
CA LEU A 286 -15.92 7.54 4.28
C LEU A 286 -16.61 7.29 5.63
N ALA A 287 -16.73 6.01 6.04
CA ALA A 287 -17.22 5.61 7.36
C ALA A 287 -16.09 5.37 8.38
N GLY A 288 -14.82 5.61 8.02
CA GLY A 288 -13.65 5.45 8.88
C GLY A 288 -13.04 4.05 8.93
N LEU A 289 -13.40 3.17 7.99
CA LEU A 289 -12.85 1.82 7.88
C LEU A 289 -11.81 1.75 6.75
N ASP A 290 -10.63 1.19 7.03
CA ASP A 290 -9.54 0.94 6.06
C ASP A 290 -9.45 -0.57 5.80
N LEU A 291 -9.73 -1.00 4.58
CA LEU A 291 -9.77 -2.42 4.20
C LEU A 291 -8.43 -2.94 3.67
N LEU A 292 -7.65 -2.10 3.00
CA LEU A 292 -6.40 -2.50 2.37
C LEU A 292 -5.18 -2.35 3.27
N GLU A 293 -5.32 -1.61 4.37
CA GLU A 293 -4.26 -1.37 5.38
C GLU A 293 -2.98 -0.79 4.76
N ASP A 294 -3.13 -0.01 3.69
CA ASP A 294 -2.02 0.62 2.98
C ASP A 294 -1.88 2.12 3.28
N ASP A 295 -2.70 2.63 4.20
CA ASP A 295 -2.57 3.92 4.87
C ASP A 295 -1.39 3.89 5.87
N THR A 296 -0.16 3.91 5.36
CA THR A 296 1.05 4.16 6.19
C THR A 296 1.23 5.67 6.39
N ALA A 297 1.54 6.10 7.62
CA ALA A 297 1.87 7.50 7.88
C ALA A 297 3.18 7.87 7.17
N ASP A 298 3.13 8.90 6.31
CA ASP A 298 4.31 9.57 5.76
C ASP A 298 5.04 10.39 6.83
#